data_AF-A0A6C0CEC5-F1
#
_entry.id   AF-A0A6C0CEC5-F1
#
_cell.length_a   1.000
_cell.length_b   1.000
_cell.length_c   1.000
_cell.angle_alpha   90.00
_cell.angle_beta   90.00
_cell.angle_gamma   90.00
#
_symmetry.space_group_name_H-M   'P 1'
#
loop_
_entity.id
_entity.type
_entity.pdbx_description
1 polymer ?
#
loop_
_entity_poly.entity_id
_entity_poly.type
_entity_poly.pdbx_seq_one_letter_code
_entity_poly.pdbx_strand_id
1 'polypeptide(L)'
;MSIHSIIDYIKKNNIEETSYFKGDINEYLNNGQIYINLLQVNFPDYYEYSNNSIVFFYNNYWIYLSFDITMNYKDIFWNISISKNKDDLKKSPVISLY
;
A
#
# COMPACT_ATOMS: atom_id res chain seq x y z
N MET A 1 -10.19 2.43 -5.37
CA MET A 1 -10.27 1.69 -4.11
C MET A 1 -9.97 2.64 -2.96
N SER A 2 -10.81 2.59 -1.92
CA SER A 2 -10.56 3.32 -0.68
C SER A 2 -9.49 2.63 0.16
N ILE A 3 -8.89 3.35 1.12
CA ILE A 3 -7.95 2.78 2.08
C ILE A 3 -8.55 1.62 2.88
N HIS A 4 -9.83 1.71 3.24
CA HIS A 4 -10.55 0.65 3.95
C HIS A 4 -10.65 -0.62 3.10
N SER A 5 -10.93 -0.49 1.80
CA SER A 5 -10.95 -1.66 0.90
C SER A 5 -9.58 -2.30 0.74
N ILE A 6 -8.49 -1.52 0.80
CA ILE A 6 -7.12 -2.03 0.78
C ILE A 6 -6.82 -2.81 2.07
N ILE A 7 -7.22 -2.28 3.23
CA ILE A 7 -7.07 -2.97 4.52
C ILE A 7 -7.85 -4.30 4.52
N ASP A 8 -9.10 -4.27 4.07
CA ASP A 8 -9.95 -5.47 3.99
C ASP A 8 -9.40 -6.50 3.00
N TYR A 9 -8.85 -6.04 1.88
CA TYR A 9 -8.17 -6.89 0.92
C TYR A 9 -7.02 -7.64 1.58
N ILE A 10 -6.12 -6.93 2.27
CA ILE A 10 -4.97 -7.52 2.95
C ILE A 10 -5.41 -8.51 4.04
N LYS A 11 -6.41 -8.16 4.86
CA LYS A 11 -6.90 -9.04 5.94
C LYS A 11 -7.53 -10.33 5.42
N LYS A 12 -8.06 -10.33 4.19
CA LYS A 12 -8.70 -11.50 3.57
C LYS A 12 -7.71 -12.33 2.74
N ASN A 13 -6.64 -11.72 2.24
CA ASN A 13 -5.69 -12.39 1.35
C ASN A 13 -4.60 -13.13 2.14
N ASN A 14 -4.39 -14.40 1.80
CA ASN A 14 -3.42 -15.28 2.46
C ASN A 14 -2.54 -16.02 1.44
N ILE A 15 -2.33 -15.41 0.28
CA ILE A 15 -1.60 -15.98 -0.86
C ILE A 15 -0.52 -14.98 -1.28
N GLU A 16 0.61 -15.49 -1.78
CA GLU A 16 1.67 -14.66 -2.36
C GLU A 16 1.21 -14.08 -3.69
N GLU A 17 1.29 -12.75 -3.80
CA GLU A 17 0.88 -12.05 -5.00
C GLU A 17 1.42 -10.62 -5.06
N THR A 18 1.30 -10.01 -6.23
CA THR A 18 1.50 -8.58 -6.40
C THR A 18 0.32 -8.01 -7.17
N SER A 19 -0.36 -7.06 -6.55
CA SER A 19 -1.62 -6.52 -7.05
C SER A 19 -1.57 -5.00 -7.14
N TYR A 20 -2.12 -4.48 -8.24
CA TYR A 20 -2.17 -3.06 -8.53
C TYR A 20 -3.62 -2.59 -8.60
N PHE A 21 -3.96 -1.55 -7.85
CA PHE A 21 -5.33 -1.03 -7.79
C PHE A 21 -5.35 0.47 -8.01
N LYS A 22 -6.27 0.94 -8.87
CA LYS A 22 -6.58 2.37 -8.93
C LYS A 22 -7.29 2.78 -7.64
N GLY A 23 -6.75 3.74 -6.92
CA GLY A 23 -7.32 4.30 -5.69
C GLY A 23 -8.37 5.38 -5.94
N ASP A 24 -9.01 5.88 -4.89
CA ASP A 24 -9.90 7.05 -4.96
C ASP A 24 -9.09 8.32 -4.65
N ILE A 25 -8.89 9.15 -5.68
CA ILE A 25 -8.10 10.38 -5.55
C ILE A 25 -8.78 11.41 -4.66
N ASN A 26 -10.11 11.46 -4.61
CA ASN A 26 -10.84 12.40 -3.77
C ASN A 26 -10.74 12.00 -2.30
N GLU A 27 -10.76 10.70 -2.01
CA GLU A 27 -10.48 10.21 -0.66
C GLU A 27 -9.07 10.62 -0.20
N TYR A 28 -8.07 10.51 -1.09
CA TYR A 28 -6.72 10.96 -0.79
C TYR A 28 -6.64 12.48 -0.60
N LEU A 29 -7.29 13.29 -1.45
CA LEU A 29 -7.25 14.74 -1.31
C LEU A 29 -7.90 15.22 0.00
N ASN A 30 -8.91 14.50 0.49
CA ASN A 30 -9.59 14.82 1.75
C ASN A 30 -8.84 14.33 2.99
N ASN A 31 -8.20 13.15 2.93
CA ASN A 31 -7.56 12.51 4.08
C ASN A 31 -6.03 12.65 4.09
N GLY A 32 -5.42 12.98 2.96
CA GLY A 32 -4.00 13.23 2.75
C GLY A 32 -3.09 12.15 3.35
N GLN A 33 -2.16 12.59 4.18
CA GLN A 33 -1.13 11.76 4.80
C GLN A 33 -1.66 10.77 5.86
N ILE A 34 -2.95 10.84 6.21
CA ILE A 34 -3.55 9.93 7.19
C ILE A 34 -3.56 8.47 6.69
N TYR A 35 -3.40 8.22 5.39
CA TYR A 35 -3.37 6.87 4.83
C TYR A 35 -2.31 5.97 5.49
N ILE A 36 -1.07 6.43 5.61
CA ILE A 36 -0.02 5.66 6.27
C ILE A 36 -0.32 5.48 7.76
N ASN A 37 -0.85 6.51 8.43
CA ASN A 37 -1.24 6.42 9.83
C ASN A 37 -2.35 5.38 10.05
N LEU A 38 -3.36 5.33 9.16
CA LEU A 38 -4.44 4.34 9.22
C LEU A 38 -3.90 2.92 9.02
N LEU A 39 -2.92 2.76 8.13
CA LEU A 39 -2.24 1.48 7.92
C LEU A 39 -1.45 1.06 9.16
N GLN A 40 -0.70 1.97 9.78
CA GLN A 40 0.02 1.68 11.03
C GLN A 40 -0.93 1.30 12.18
N VAL A 41 -2.09 1.94 12.29
CA VAL A 41 -3.10 1.59 13.29
C VAL A 41 -3.69 0.20 13.05
N ASN A 42 -3.86 -0.20 11.78
CA ASN A 42 -4.41 -1.52 11.44
C ASN A 42 -3.35 -2.64 11.42
N PHE A 43 -2.09 -2.28 11.20
CA PHE A 43 -0.95 -3.19 11.07
C PHE A 43 0.21 -2.65 11.93
N PRO A 44 0.13 -2.82 13.27
CA PRO A 44 1.09 -2.22 14.20
C PRO A 44 2.49 -2.84 14.12
N ASP A 45 2.61 -4.08 13.63
CA ASP A 45 3.89 -4.79 13.47
C ASP A 45 4.59 -4.42 12.15
N TYR A 46 4.82 -3.11 11.96
CA TYR A 46 5.52 -2.57 10.80
C TYR A 46 7.03 -2.44 11.03
N TYR A 47 7.81 -2.65 9.98
CA TYR A 47 9.28 -2.65 10.00
C TYR A 47 9.87 -1.41 9.37
N GLU A 48 9.30 -0.95 8.26
CA GLU A 48 9.75 0.21 7.50
C GLU A 48 8.53 0.99 7.05
N TYR A 49 8.61 2.32 7.05
CA TYR A 49 7.55 3.17 6.51
C TYR A 49 8.11 4.47 5.95
N SER A 50 7.38 5.05 5.01
CA SER A 50 7.62 6.36 4.42
C SER A 50 6.28 7.11 4.27
N ASN A 51 6.30 8.28 3.65
CA ASN A 51 5.07 9.05 3.40
C ASN A 51 4.06 8.33 2.50
N ASN A 52 4.50 7.35 1.72
CA ASN A 52 3.68 6.67 0.72
C ASN A 52 3.84 5.15 0.70
N SER A 53 4.58 4.58 1.65
CA SER A 53 4.73 3.13 1.74
C SER A 53 4.89 2.63 3.16
N ILE A 54 4.58 1.37 3.36
CA ILE A 54 4.76 0.65 4.62
C ILE A 54 5.12 -0.82 4.32
N VAL A 55 6.05 -1.37 5.10
CA VAL A 55 6.39 -2.79 5.14
C VAL A 55 6.02 -3.33 6.51
N PHE A 56 5.25 -4.40 6.56
CA PHE A 56 4.84 -5.05 7.80
C PHE A 56 4.73 -6.56 7.63
N PHE A 57 4.69 -7.28 8.75
CA PHE A 57 4.48 -8.73 8.76
C PHE A 57 3.08 -9.05 9.27
N TYR A 58 2.33 -9.86 8.53
CA TYR A 58 0.95 -10.19 8.85
C TYR A 58 0.58 -11.58 8.32
N ASN A 59 -0.08 -12.40 9.13
CA ASN A 59 -0.51 -13.77 8.79
C ASN A 59 0.58 -14.65 8.15
N ASN A 60 1.82 -14.59 8.67
CA ASN A 60 3.00 -15.30 8.14
C ASN A 60 3.50 -14.81 6.77
N TYR A 61 3.09 -13.63 6.34
CA TYR A 61 3.57 -13.00 5.11
C TYR A 61 4.18 -11.63 5.40
N TRP A 62 5.24 -11.32 4.67
CA TRP A 62 5.73 -9.97 4.48
C TRP A 62 4.84 -9.25 3.48
N ILE A 63 4.45 -8.02 3.82
CA ILE A 63 3.59 -7.19 2.99
C ILE A 63 4.27 -5.85 2.78
N TYR A 64 4.48 -5.50 1.51
CA TYR A 64 4.82 -4.15 1.10
C TYR A 64 3.60 -3.50 0.47
N LEU A 65 3.17 -2.39 1.05
CA LEU A 65 2.09 -1.58 0.54
C LEU A 65 2.65 -0.21 0.18
N SER A 66 2.36 0.27 -1.03
CA SER A 66 2.75 1.59 -1.48
C SER A 66 1.65 2.24 -2.30
N PHE A 67 1.68 3.55 -2.39
CA PHE A 67 0.86 4.28 -3.35
C PHE A 67 1.64 5.39 -4.05
N ASP A 68 1.25 5.63 -5.29
CA ASP A 68 1.78 6.67 -6.15
C ASP A 68 0.65 7.57 -6.65
N ILE A 69 0.92 8.87 -6.75
CA ILE A 69 -0.06 9.86 -7.23
C ILE A 69 0.47 10.42 -8.53
N THR A 70 -0.36 10.38 -9.57
CA THR A 70 -0.02 10.93 -10.87
C THR A 70 0.10 12.45 -10.84
N MET A 71 0.86 12.97 -11.80
CA MET A 71 1.06 14.40 -11.96
C MET A 71 -0.29 15.13 -12.07
N ASN A 72 -0.41 16.26 -11.36
CA ASN A 72 -1.63 17.04 -11.17
C ASN A 72 -2.73 16.39 -10.31
N TYR A 73 -2.39 15.40 -9.47
CA TYR A 73 -3.34 14.78 -8.53
C TYR A 73 -4.60 14.25 -9.23
N LYS A 74 -4.45 13.64 -10.41
CA LYS A 74 -5.59 13.11 -11.18
C LYS A 74 -5.99 11.71 -10.73
N ASP A 75 -4.98 10.88 -10.47
CA ASP A 75 -5.13 9.48 -10.11
C ASP A 75 -4.14 9.09 -9.02
N ILE A 76 -4.56 8.18 -8.15
CA ILE A 76 -3.72 7.49 -7.18
C ILE A 76 -3.74 5.99 -7.50
N PHE A 77 -2.60 5.32 -7.37
CA PHE A 77 -2.45 3.90 -7.62
C PHE A 77 -1.81 3.23 -6.41
N TRP A 78 -2.41 2.14 -5.96
CA TRP A 78 -1.90 1.27 -4.91
C TRP A 78 -1.13 0.11 -5.52
N ASN A 79 0.00 -0.23 -4.91
CA ASN A 79 0.74 -1.45 -5.16
C ASN A 79 0.86 -2.23 -3.85
N ILE A 80 0.39 -3.48 -3.87
CA ILE A 80 0.45 -4.41 -2.74
C ILE A 80 1.27 -5.61 -3.17
N SER A 81 2.38 -5.89 -2.49
CA SER A 81 3.17 -7.10 -2.67
C SER A 81 3.13 -7.93 -1.40
N ILE A 82 2.74 -9.19 -1.51
CA ILE A 82 2.62 -10.15 -0.41
C ILE A 82 3.57 -11.32 -0.71
N SER A 83 4.46 -11.67 0.22
CA SER A 83 5.46 -12.73 0.04
C SER A 83 5.82 -13.40 1.36
N LYS A 84 6.22 -14.68 1.36
CA LYS A 84 6.78 -15.33 2.57
C LYS A 84 8.17 -14.83 2.92
N ASN A 85 8.93 -14.33 1.95
CA ASN A 85 10.27 -13.77 2.17
C ASN A 85 10.25 -12.25 1.96
N LYS A 86 10.86 -11.51 2.89
CA LYS A 86 10.96 -10.05 2.82
C LYS A 86 11.68 -9.58 1.55
N ASP A 87 12.73 -10.30 1.14
CA ASP A 87 13.59 -9.92 0.02
C ASP A 87 12.89 -10.08 -1.34
N ASP A 88 11.82 -10.88 -1.40
CA ASP A 88 11.03 -11.10 -2.62
C ASP A 88 9.92 -10.04 -2.81
N LEU A 89 9.79 -9.07 -1.89
CA LEU A 89 8.80 -8.00 -1.99
C LEU A 89 9.08 -7.09 -3.20
N LYS A 90 8.12 -7.05 -4.13
CA LYS A 90 8.22 -6.21 -5.33
C LYS A 90 7.85 -4.77 -4.99
N LYS A 91 8.87 -3.92 -4.86
CA LYS A 91 8.68 -2.48 -4.78
C LYS A 91 8.20 -1.95 -6.14
N SER A 92 7.27 -0.99 -6.11
CA SER A 92 6.77 -0.39 -7.36
C SER A 92 7.97 0.15 -8.13
N PRO A 93 8.11 -0.10 -9.44
CA PRO A 93 9.04 0.71 -10.22
C PRO A 93 8.56 2.15 -10.05
N VAL A 94 9.41 3.02 -9.51
CA VAL A 94 9.13 4.46 -9.45
C VAL A 94 8.77 4.86 -10.88
N ILE A 95 7.48 5.08 -11.15
CA ILE A 95 7.06 5.63 -12.43
C ILE A 95 7.49 7.09 -12.34
N SER A 96 8.74 7.37 -12.75
CA SER A 96 9.19 8.72 -13.02
C SER A 96 8.36 9.20 -14.20
N LEU A 97 7.19 9.78 -13.90
CA LEU A 97 6.43 10.57 -14.83
C LEU A 97 7.18 11.90 -14.96
N TYR A 98 8.21 11.89 -15.82
CA TYR A 98 8.77 13.10 -16.41
C TYR A 98 7.71 13.81 -17.25
#